data_AF-A0A830BH79-F1
#
_entry.id   AF-A0A830BH79-F1
#
_cell.length_a   1.000
_cell.length_b   1.000
_cell.length_c   1.000
_cell.angle_alpha   90.00
_cell.angle_beta   90.00
_cell.angle_gamma   90.00
#
_symmetry.space_group_name_H-M   'P 1'
#
loop_
_entity.id
_entity.type
_entity.pdbx_description
1 polymer ?
#
loop_
_entity_poly.entity_id
_entity_poly.type
_entity_poly.pdbx_seq_one_letter_code
_entity_poly.pdbx_strand_id
1 'polypeptide(L)' 'MEAYKTIRFIVDVEINGNQDSLVTRTIVYEKKNVVVPDPHSLINLGINLNKDIERHHLLVPN' A
#
# COMPACT_ATOMS: atom_id res chain seq x y z
N MET A 1 -0.51 15.40 -3.38
CA MET A 1 0.64 14.92 -4.17
C MET A 1 1.67 16.00 -4.46
N GLU A 2 1.37 17.29 -4.21
CA GLU A 2 2.31 18.39 -4.48
C GLU A 2 3.53 18.45 -3.55
N ALA A 3 3.59 17.64 -2.48
CA ALA A 3 4.68 17.67 -1.49
C ALA A 3 5.94 16.89 -1.93
N TYR A 4 5.79 15.94 -2.86
CA TYR A 4 6.87 15.07 -3.33
C TYR A 4 7.18 15.38 -4.79
N LYS A 5 8.45 15.31 -5.20
CA LYS A 5 8.86 15.43 -6.61
C LYS A 5 8.54 14.15 -7.36
N THR A 6 8.85 13.02 -6.73
CA THR A 6 8.56 11.69 -7.23
C THR A 6 7.95 10.86 -6.11
N ILE A 7 7.01 10.02 -6.49
CA ILE A 7 6.46 8.99 -5.61
C ILE A 7 6.17 7.75 -6.44
N ARG A 8 6.66 6.62 -5.97
CA ARG A 8 6.44 5.30 -6.56
C ARG A 8 5.92 4.36 -5.49
N PHE A 9 4.79 3.76 -5.79
CA PHE A 9 4.20 2.70 -4.99
C PHE A 9 4.54 1.36 -5.63
N ILE A 10 5.09 0.45 -4.84
CA ILE A 10 5.45 -0.90 -5.26
C ILE A 10 4.67 -1.85 -4.36
N VAL A 11 3.98 -2.80 -4.97
CA VAL A 11 3.25 -3.85 -4.28
C VAL A 11 3.79 -5.18 -4.79
N ASP A 12 4.34 -5.95 -3.87
CA ASP A 12 4.79 -7.31 -4.12
C ASP A 12 3.81 -8.23 -3.40
N VAL A 13 3.27 -9.22 -4.14
CA VAL A 13 2.31 -10.19 -3.61
C VAL A 13 2.91 -11.57 -3.76
N GLU A 14 3.10 -12.24 -2.63
CA GLU A 14 3.59 -13.60 -2.54
C GLU A 14 2.43 -14.50 -2.10
N ILE A 15 2.11 -15.51 -2.90
CA ILE A 15 1.04 -16.47 -2.60
C ILE A 15 1.68 -17.69 -1.95
N ASN A 16 1.37 -17.92 -0.68
CA ASN A 16 1.87 -19.06 0.09
C ASN A 16 0.78 -20.14 0.15
N GLY A 17 0.82 -21.10 -0.78
CA GLY A 17 -0.16 -22.20 -0.83
C GLY A 17 -1.56 -21.74 -1.25
N ASN A 18 -2.60 -22.45 -0.79
CA ASN A 18 -3.94 -22.34 -1.40
C ASN A 18 -4.78 -21.15 -0.92
N GLN A 19 -4.45 -20.48 0.19
CA GLN A 19 -5.40 -19.52 0.81
C GLN A 19 -4.79 -18.24 1.41
N ASP A 20 -3.47 -18.17 1.63
CA ASP A 20 -2.85 -17.00 2.25
C ASP A 20 -1.93 -16.27 1.24
N SER A 21 -2.01 -14.94 1.25
CA SER A 21 -1.10 -14.08 0.50
C SER A 21 -0.38 -13.11 1.43
N LEU A 22 0.93 -13.00 1.27
CA LEU A 22 1.74 -11.97 1.89
C LEU A 22 1.85 -10.79 0.93
N VAL A 23 1.34 -9.63 1.36
CA VAL A 23 1.43 -8.39 0.58
C VAL A 23 2.47 -7.47 1.18
N THR A 24 3.58 -7.30 0.48
CA THR A 24 4.62 -6.34 0.82
C THR A 24 4.39 -5.03 0.06
N ARG A 25 4.53 -3.89 0.75
CA ARG A 25 4.38 -2.57 0.13
C ARG A 25 5.57 -1.71 0.41
N THR A 26 6.06 -1.08 -0.66
CA THR A 26 7.18 -0.15 -0.60
C THR A 26 6.79 1.18 -1.23
N ILE A 27 7.05 2.27 -0.52
CA ILE A 27 6.96 3.63 -1.09
C ILE A 27 8.37 4.15 -1.27
N VAL A 28 8.74 4.41 -2.52
CA VAL A 28 9.97 5.10 -2.87
C VAL A 28 9.59 6.52 -3.26
N TYR A 29 10.19 7.53 -2.63
CA TYR A 29 9.79 8.91 -2.82
C TYR A 29 10.95 9.90 -2.70
N GLU A 30 10.81 11.03 -3.36
CA GLU A 30 11.70 12.18 -3.22
C GLU A 30 10.91 13.39 -2.70
N LYS A 31 11.30 13.91 -1.55
CA LYS A 31 10.68 15.11 -0.96
C LYS A 31 11.03 16.36 -1.77
N LYS A 32 10.10 17.32 -1.90
CA LYS A 32 10.42 18.63 -2.48
C LYS A 32 11.32 19.48 -1.59
N ASN A 33 11.21 19.31 -0.27
CA ASN A 33 12.04 19.98 0.73
C ASN A 33 12.15 19.11 2.00
N VAL A 34 13.09 19.44 2.88
CA VAL A 34 13.37 18.65 4.10
C VAL A 34 12.25 18.69 5.15
N VAL A 35 11.38 19.70 5.11
CA VAL A 35 10.25 19.84 6.06
C VAL A 35 9.03 19.02 5.66
N VAL A 36 9.00 18.47 4.44
CA VAL A 36 7.94 17.52 4.05
C VAL A 36 8.06 16.25 4.91
N PRO A 37 6.98 15.82 5.59
CA PRO A 37 7.00 14.60 6.38
C PRO A 37 7.10 13.35 5.50
N ASP A 38 7.44 12.22 6.10
CA ASP A 38 7.41 10.94 5.41
C ASP A 38 5.96 10.54 5.08
N PRO A 39 5.70 9.83 3.97
CA PRO A 39 4.36 9.54 3.48
C PRO A 39 3.66 8.40 4.25
N HIS A 40 3.76 8.38 5.59
CA HIS A 40 3.16 7.33 6.42
C HIS A 40 1.64 7.22 6.24
N SER A 41 0.96 8.34 5.98
CA SER A 41 -0.47 8.34 5.66
C SER A 41 -0.80 7.54 4.40
N LEU A 42 0.10 7.52 3.41
CA LEU A 42 -0.09 6.74 2.17
C LEU A 42 0.14 5.24 2.40
N ILE A 43 1.09 4.86 3.26
CA ILE A 43 1.23 3.47 3.70
C ILE A 43 -0.06 2.99 4.38
N ASN A 44 -0.57 3.78 5.32
CA ASN A 44 -1.79 3.45 6.07
C ASN A 44 -3.02 3.37 5.15
N LEU A 45 -3.12 4.28 4.18
CA LEU A 45 -4.19 4.23 3.17
C LEU A 45 -4.14 2.91 2.40
N GLY A 46 -2.95 2.48 1.94
CA GLY A 46 -2.79 1.20 1.25
C GLY A 46 -3.22 0.02 2.11
N ILE A 47 -2.79 -0.01 3.38
CA ILE A 47 -3.17 -1.05 4.35
C ILE A 47 -4.70 -1.13 4.49
N ASN A 48 -5.36 0.00 4.73
CA ASN A 48 -6.81 0.04 4.91
C ASN A 48 -7.54 -0.40 3.64
N LEU A 49 -7.07 0.05 2.47
CA LEU A 49 -7.64 -0.36 1.19
C LEU A 49 -7.59 -1.88 0.99
N ASN A 50 -6.46 -2.55 1.28
CA ASN A 50 -6.46 -4.02 1.14
C ASN A 50 -7.35 -4.70 2.16
N LYS A 51 -7.43 -4.20 3.40
CA LYS A 51 -8.36 -4.78 4.39
C LYS A 51 -9.80 -4.69 3.92
N ASP A 52 -10.19 -3.59 3.29
CA ASP A 52 -11.52 -3.41 2.72
C ASP A 52 -11.77 -4.34 1.52
N ILE A 53 -10.75 -4.55 0.67
CA ILE A 53 -10.77 -5.51 -0.44
C ILE A 53 -10.87 -6.94 0.08
N GLU A 54 -9.98 -7.37 0.98
CA GLU A 54 -10.01 -8.69 1.61
C GLU A 54 -11.37 -8.93 2.26
N ARG A 55 -11.91 -7.95 2.99
CA ARG A 55 -13.24 -8.05 3.58
C ARG A 55 -14.33 -8.22 2.53
N HIS A 56 -14.30 -7.49 1.42
CA HIS A 56 -15.28 -7.68 0.34
C HIS A 56 -15.14 -9.03 -0.36
N HIS A 57 -13.92 -9.46 -0.67
CA HIS A 57 -13.64 -10.70 -1.41
C HIS A 57 -13.78 -11.97 -0.56
N LEU A 58 -13.61 -11.88 0.77
CA LEU A 58 -13.82 -13.00 1.69
C LEU A 58 -15.28 -13.12 2.16
N LEU A 59 -16.06 -12.02 2.16
CA LEU A 59 -17.47 -12.03 2.60
C LEU A 59 -18.47 -12.25 1.46
N VAL A 60 -18.08 -12.05 0.20
CA VAL A 60 -18.93 -12.32 -0.96
C VAL A 60 -18.42 -13.61 -1.64
N PRO A 61 -19.09 -14.75 -1.46
CA PRO A 61 -18.74 -15.96 -2.21
C PRO A 61 -19.08 -15.73 -3.69
N ASN A 62 -18.14 -16.10 -4.57
CA ASN A 62 -18.34 -16.14 -6.03
C ASN A 62 -19.34 -17.23 -6.44
#